data_AF-A0A7N2R063-F1
#
_entry.id   AF-A0A7N2R063-F1
#
_cell.length_a   1.000
_cell.length_b   1.000
_cell.length_c   1.000
_cell.angle_alpha   90.00
_cell.angle_beta   90.00
_cell.angle_gamma   90.00
#
_symmetry.space_group_name_H-M   'P 1'
#
loop_
_entity.id
_entity.type
_entity.pdbx_description
1 polymer ?
#
loop_
_entity_poly.entity_id
_entity_poly.type
_entity_poly.pdbx_seq_one_letter_code
_entity_poly.pdbx_strand_id
1 'polypeptide(L)'
;MLKLPESTSPSPSTPPRGIKAGYWPSWRAEKFPPSAISTSYFTHLFYAFVVPDANNYQILITQTDDKWMKNFTATLHAKTPGAKAFISIGGGTASPHTLSNMASNPDSRAAFINSSVSVARKYGFDGLDLDWEFPHTPQDMSNLSLLFKEWHEAIENESSISGKPQLFLSAAVYFASNFFLSNIPRAYPVEAMSKYVDFVSPMCYDYHGSWDTSVTGEHALLYDKASNISTSYGISSWIKAGIPPRKLVMGLPLYGRTWQLKSPSENGIGAPAVGTGPGNNGVMKYIDIVEFNVTNAEGVVFDEQTVSMYSYAGTDWIGYDGPASIEKKVEFAKAQGLGGYFFWALGYDKDFTLSKTGFIYKPKIITLIILFSSHVCFFLCLSQFASLNKALKIAKSNPTRRRRSLISSLPIHPQIGGSLISNPTRRRFNSSRMTRWHFFSAILNRWNHPQSSEYRVRSSPILNSNNRRCTDSFRLTNTCFNKCVEKRYKESELNMGENSCIDRCVSKYWHVTNLIGQLLGSGRPPM
;
A
#
# COMPACT_ATOMS: atom_id res chain seq x y z
N MET A 1 -11.64 -1.55 55.89
CA MET A 1 -11.01 -0.84 54.75
C MET A 1 -10.57 -1.88 53.75
N LEU A 2 -11.34 -2.08 52.68
CA LEU A 2 -11.02 -2.99 51.58
C LEU A 2 -10.20 -2.22 50.53
N LYS A 3 -8.99 -2.70 50.21
CA LYS A 3 -8.13 -2.14 49.15
C LYS A 3 -8.72 -2.50 47.79
N LEU A 4 -9.00 -1.48 46.98
CA LEU A 4 -9.33 -1.62 45.56
C LEU A 4 -8.10 -2.10 44.77
N PRO A 5 -8.25 -2.97 43.76
CA PRO A 5 -7.14 -3.42 42.93
C PRO A 5 -6.72 -2.33 41.94
N GLU A 6 -5.40 -2.14 41.80
CA GLU A 6 -4.77 -1.22 40.85
C GLU A 6 -5.06 -1.60 39.40
N SER A 7 -5.54 -0.64 38.62
CA SER A 7 -5.75 -0.76 37.19
C SER A 7 -4.39 -0.82 36.47
N THR A 8 -4.06 -1.96 35.87
CA THR A 8 -2.92 -2.07 34.96
C THR A 8 -3.26 -1.35 33.64
N SER A 9 -2.60 -0.22 33.41
CA SER A 9 -2.63 0.50 32.13
C SER A 9 -2.08 -0.39 30.99
N PRO A 10 -2.72 -0.43 29.81
CA PRO A 10 -2.22 -1.22 28.69
C PRO A 10 -0.88 -0.68 28.21
N SER A 11 0.08 -1.58 28.01
CA SER A 11 1.38 -1.29 27.40
C SER A 11 1.21 -0.62 26.03
N PRO A 12 2.11 0.28 25.59
CA PRO A 12 2.01 0.91 24.28
C PRO A 12 2.11 -0.17 23.20
N SER A 13 0.99 -0.44 22.53
CA SER A 13 0.93 -1.38 21.42
C SER A 13 1.84 -0.88 20.30
N THR A 14 2.72 -1.76 19.82
CA THR A 14 3.39 -1.56 18.52
C THR A 14 2.29 -1.28 17.49
N PRO A 15 2.42 -0.27 16.60
CA PRO A 15 1.38 0.01 15.62
C PRO A 15 1.05 -1.28 14.86
N PRO A 16 -0.24 -1.62 14.68
CA PRO A 16 -0.62 -2.85 13.99
C PRO A 16 0.09 -2.88 12.64
N ARG A 17 0.88 -3.93 12.39
CA ARG A 17 1.37 -4.20 11.04
C ARG A 17 0.11 -4.42 10.20
N GLY A 18 -0.11 -3.60 9.17
CA GLY A 18 -1.30 -3.69 8.31
C GLY A 18 -1.58 -5.10 7.80
N ILE A 19 -2.83 -5.36 7.42
CA ILE A 19 -3.31 -6.67 6.96
C ILE A 19 -2.54 -7.06 5.70
N LYS A 20 -1.84 -8.19 5.78
CA LYS A 20 -1.26 -8.88 4.63
C LYS A 20 -1.96 -10.22 4.56
N ALA A 21 -2.82 -10.42 3.57
CA ALA A 21 -3.67 -11.58 3.54
C ALA A 21 -3.59 -12.39 2.25
N GLY A 22 -4.18 -13.58 2.27
CA GLY A 22 -4.26 -14.45 1.11
C GLY A 22 -5.41 -15.44 1.25
N TYR A 23 -6.12 -15.65 0.15
CA TYR A 23 -7.14 -16.68 0.05
C TYR A 23 -6.49 -18.00 -0.33
N TRP A 24 -6.79 -19.05 0.43
CA TRP A 24 -6.35 -20.41 0.21
C TRP A 24 -7.52 -21.26 -0.32
N PRO A 25 -7.51 -21.60 -1.61
CA PRO A 25 -8.60 -22.39 -2.18
C PRO A 25 -8.55 -23.84 -1.71
N SER A 26 -9.61 -24.32 -1.06
CA SER A 26 -9.71 -25.65 -0.47
C SER A 26 -9.61 -26.75 -1.52
N TRP A 27 -10.06 -26.51 -2.75
CA TRP A 27 -9.90 -27.42 -3.89
C TRP A 27 -8.44 -27.60 -4.34
N ARG A 28 -7.51 -26.81 -3.80
CA ARG A 28 -6.07 -26.98 -4.03
C ARG A 28 -5.36 -27.72 -2.91
N ALA A 29 -6.04 -28.14 -1.86
CA ALA A 29 -5.42 -28.67 -0.65
C ALA A 29 -4.46 -29.85 -0.90
N GLU A 30 -4.79 -30.73 -1.84
CA GLU A 30 -3.93 -31.87 -2.18
C GLU A 30 -2.63 -31.44 -2.91
N LYS A 31 -2.67 -30.38 -3.72
CA LYS A 31 -1.49 -29.86 -4.45
C LYS A 31 -0.71 -28.79 -3.68
N PHE A 32 -1.39 -28.09 -2.78
CA PHE A 32 -0.85 -26.99 -2.00
C PHE A 32 -1.45 -27.03 -0.58
N PRO A 33 -1.01 -27.96 0.27
CA PRO A 33 -1.56 -28.16 1.61
C PRO A 33 -1.22 -26.96 2.53
N PRO A 34 -1.93 -26.79 3.66
CA PRO A 34 -1.65 -25.69 4.60
C PRO A 34 -0.20 -25.67 5.12
N SER A 35 0.44 -26.83 5.19
CA SER A 35 1.85 -26.97 5.56
C SER A 35 2.80 -26.26 4.59
N ALA A 36 2.44 -26.14 3.31
CA ALA A 36 3.23 -25.45 2.29
C ALA A 36 3.15 -23.91 2.37
N ILE A 37 2.20 -23.35 3.12
CA ILE A 37 2.01 -21.89 3.22
C ILE A 37 3.14 -21.25 4.05
N SER A 38 3.87 -20.29 3.49
CA SER A 38 4.85 -19.52 4.28
C SER A 38 4.18 -18.38 5.04
N THR A 39 3.80 -18.61 6.30
CA THR A 39 3.10 -17.62 7.15
C THR A 39 3.93 -16.37 7.46
N SER A 40 5.24 -16.38 7.22
CA SER A 40 6.08 -15.18 7.32
C SER A 40 5.61 -14.00 6.45
N TYR A 41 4.87 -14.26 5.37
CA TYR A 41 4.38 -13.24 4.44
C TYR A 41 2.95 -12.79 4.73
N PHE A 42 2.23 -13.50 5.60
CA PHE A 42 0.80 -13.32 5.82
C PHE A 42 0.48 -13.13 7.29
N THR A 43 -0.54 -12.34 7.55
CA THR A 43 -1.10 -12.07 8.88
C THR A 43 -2.49 -12.69 9.01
N HIS A 44 -3.24 -12.74 7.91
CA HIS A 44 -4.61 -13.25 7.82
C HIS A 44 -4.69 -14.20 6.62
N LEU A 45 -5.33 -15.34 6.76
CA LEU A 45 -5.45 -16.35 5.71
C LEU A 45 -6.87 -16.89 5.68
N PHE A 46 -7.46 -16.92 4.49
CA PHE A 46 -8.87 -17.25 4.29
C PHE A 46 -9.01 -18.64 3.69
N TYR A 47 -9.75 -19.53 4.36
CA TYR A 47 -10.18 -20.80 3.80
C TYR A 47 -11.31 -20.54 2.81
N ALA A 48 -11.07 -20.79 1.53
CA ALA A 48 -12.01 -20.53 0.43
C ALA A 48 -12.44 -21.85 -0.23
N PHE A 49 -13.68 -22.31 -0.13
CA PHE A 49 -14.83 -21.72 0.55
C PHE A 49 -15.67 -22.81 1.21
N VAL A 50 -16.57 -22.38 2.09
CA VAL A 50 -17.81 -23.12 2.42
C VAL A 50 -19.01 -22.34 1.88
N VAL A 51 -20.18 -22.97 1.83
CA VAL A 51 -21.43 -22.34 1.35
C VAL A 51 -22.59 -22.66 2.30
N PRO A 52 -23.64 -21.80 2.37
CA PRO A 52 -24.85 -22.16 3.08
C PRO A 52 -25.65 -23.22 2.32
N ASP A 53 -26.30 -24.13 3.05
CA ASP A 53 -27.29 -25.06 2.51
C ASP A 53 -28.52 -24.29 2.01
N ALA A 54 -29.06 -24.70 0.87
CA ALA A 54 -30.17 -23.98 0.23
C ALA A 54 -31.51 -24.10 0.96
N ASN A 55 -31.67 -25.09 1.86
CA ASN A 55 -32.94 -25.36 2.53
C ASN A 55 -32.98 -24.74 3.93
N ASN A 56 -31.89 -24.84 4.69
CA ASN A 56 -31.85 -24.40 6.08
C ASN A 56 -30.88 -23.25 6.35
N TYR A 57 -30.12 -22.81 5.34
CA TYR A 57 -29.17 -21.70 5.39
C TYR A 57 -28.02 -21.84 6.41
N GLN A 58 -27.87 -23.01 7.02
CA GLN A 58 -26.70 -23.33 7.84
C GLN A 58 -25.50 -23.60 6.95
N ILE A 59 -24.29 -23.45 7.48
CA ILE A 59 -23.07 -23.73 6.73
C ILE A 59 -23.01 -25.23 6.41
N LEU A 60 -22.96 -25.55 5.11
CA LEU A 60 -22.79 -26.90 4.62
C LEU A 60 -21.32 -27.31 4.76
N ILE A 61 -21.06 -28.35 5.56
CA ILE A 61 -19.72 -28.89 5.77
C ILE A 61 -19.63 -30.27 5.13
N THR A 62 -18.83 -30.39 4.07
CA THR A 62 -18.52 -31.69 3.47
C THR A 62 -17.48 -32.45 4.29
N GLN A 63 -17.29 -33.74 4.00
CA GLN A 63 -16.19 -34.51 4.61
C GLN A 63 -14.82 -33.92 4.27
N THR A 64 -14.67 -33.39 3.06
CA THR A 64 -13.46 -32.68 2.61
C THR A 64 -13.24 -31.42 3.44
N ASP A 65 -14.28 -30.66 3.73
CA ASP A 65 -14.18 -29.45 4.56
C ASP A 65 -13.81 -29.78 6.02
N ASP A 66 -14.44 -30.79 6.62
CA ASP A 66 -14.12 -31.20 8.00
C ASP A 66 -12.64 -31.59 8.15
N LYS A 67 -12.08 -32.31 7.16
CA LYS A 67 -10.64 -32.65 7.10
C LYS A 67 -9.78 -31.38 6.98
N TRP A 68 -10.06 -30.55 5.99
CA TRP A 68 -9.14 -29.48 5.61
C TRP A 68 -9.23 -28.24 6.49
N MET A 69 -10.41 -27.90 7.02
CA MET A 69 -10.54 -26.80 7.97
C MET A 69 -9.74 -27.07 9.25
N LYS A 70 -9.84 -28.28 9.83
CA LYS A 70 -9.05 -28.67 11.01
C LYS A 70 -7.54 -28.58 10.75
N ASN A 71 -7.10 -29.10 9.60
CA ASN A 71 -5.69 -29.06 9.21
C ASN A 71 -5.22 -27.60 9.01
N PHE A 72 -6.03 -26.79 8.33
CA PHE A 72 -5.73 -25.40 8.01
C PHE A 72 -5.51 -24.57 9.27
N THR A 73 -6.50 -24.50 10.16
CA THR A 73 -6.40 -23.68 11.38
C THR A 73 -5.25 -24.14 12.29
N ALA A 74 -5.16 -25.44 12.57
CA ALA A 74 -4.10 -26.00 13.40
C ALA A 74 -2.69 -25.71 12.83
N THR A 75 -2.51 -25.84 11.51
CA THR A 75 -1.22 -25.56 10.87
C THR A 75 -0.84 -24.09 10.95
N LEU A 76 -1.79 -23.17 10.70
CA LEU A 76 -1.51 -21.73 10.71
C LEU A 76 -1.20 -21.21 12.11
N HIS A 77 -1.86 -21.75 13.13
CA HIS A 77 -1.63 -21.39 14.54
C HIS A 77 -0.33 -21.96 15.10
N ALA A 78 0.10 -23.14 14.62
CA ALA A 78 1.34 -23.77 15.06
C ALA A 78 2.61 -23.15 14.47
N LYS A 79 2.51 -22.41 13.35
CA LYS A 79 3.65 -21.77 12.70
C LYS A 79 4.16 -20.55 13.48
N THR A 80 5.42 -20.19 13.27
CA THR A 80 6.05 -19.00 13.86
C THR A 80 6.73 -18.15 12.78
N PRO A 81 6.24 -16.92 12.51
CA PRO A 81 5.01 -16.34 13.06
C PRO A 81 3.76 -17.11 12.60
N GLY A 82 2.74 -17.18 13.45
CA GLY A 82 1.44 -17.72 13.09
C GLY A 82 0.63 -16.71 12.28
N ALA A 83 -0.50 -17.16 11.72
CA ALA A 83 -1.44 -16.31 10.99
C ALA A 83 -2.86 -16.52 11.51
N LYS A 84 -3.68 -15.48 11.44
CA LYS A 84 -5.12 -15.52 11.74
C LYS A 84 -5.84 -16.29 10.65
N ALA A 85 -6.66 -17.27 11.03
CA ALA A 85 -7.40 -18.10 10.09
C ALA A 85 -8.85 -17.62 9.98
N PHE A 86 -9.33 -17.41 8.77
CA PHE A 86 -10.71 -17.01 8.47
C PHE A 86 -11.41 -18.11 7.67
N ILE A 87 -12.70 -18.27 7.90
CA ILE A 87 -13.56 -19.08 7.04
C ILE A 87 -14.33 -18.16 6.09
N SER A 88 -14.11 -18.33 4.79
CA SER A 88 -14.82 -17.57 3.76
C SER A 88 -16.04 -18.33 3.27
N ILE A 89 -17.17 -17.63 3.23
CA ILE A 89 -18.49 -18.19 2.92
C ILE A 89 -19.03 -17.53 1.65
N GLY A 90 -19.24 -18.34 0.60
CA GLY A 90 -19.67 -17.85 -0.71
C GLY A 90 -18.65 -18.14 -1.82
N GLY A 91 -18.20 -17.08 -2.49
CA GLY A 91 -17.30 -17.10 -3.65
C GLY A 91 -18.05 -17.20 -4.98
N GLY A 92 -17.35 -16.94 -6.09
CA GLY A 92 -17.94 -16.86 -7.44
C GLY A 92 -18.66 -18.11 -7.97
N THR A 93 -18.57 -19.26 -7.30
CA THR A 93 -19.35 -20.48 -7.64
C THR A 93 -20.55 -20.72 -6.73
N ALA A 94 -20.73 -19.91 -5.68
CA ALA A 94 -21.88 -20.01 -4.78
C ALA A 94 -23.16 -19.51 -5.48
N SER A 95 -24.30 -20.06 -5.06
CA SER A 95 -25.61 -19.63 -5.57
C SER A 95 -25.94 -18.23 -5.03
N PRO A 96 -26.00 -17.18 -5.89
CA PRO A 96 -26.38 -15.84 -5.44
C PRO A 96 -27.83 -15.81 -4.95
N HIS A 97 -28.68 -16.69 -5.47
CA HIS A 97 -30.07 -16.82 -5.03
C HIS A 97 -30.15 -17.37 -3.59
N THR A 98 -29.33 -18.36 -3.25
CA THR A 98 -29.29 -18.91 -1.90
C THR A 98 -28.82 -17.87 -0.88
N LEU A 99 -27.81 -17.07 -1.22
CA LEU A 99 -27.34 -15.97 -0.37
C LEU A 99 -28.39 -14.85 -0.21
N SER A 100 -29.09 -14.50 -1.29
CA SER A 100 -30.20 -13.54 -1.25
C SER A 100 -31.34 -14.03 -0.34
N ASN A 101 -31.78 -15.28 -0.52
CA ASN A 101 -32.84 -15.85 0.31
C ASN A 101 -32.40 -15.96 1.78
N MET A 102 -31.17 -16.37 2.05
CA MET A 102 -30.61 -16.40 3.40
C MET A 102 -30.68 -15.02 4.07
N ALA A 103 -30.30 -13.95 3.37
CA ALA A 103 -30.31 -12.60 3.91
C ALA A 103 -31.74 -12.03 4.09
N SER A 104 -32.72 -12.57 3.36
CA SER A 104 -34.05 -11.95 3.19
C SER A 104 -34.93 -11.90 4.44
N ASN A 105 -34.77 -12.82 5.39
CA ASN A 105 -35.65 -12.94 6.56
C ASN A 105 -34.82 -13.09 7.86
N PRO A 106 -35.30 -12.56 9.01
CA PRO A 106 -34.60 -12.71 10.29
C PRO A 106 -34.27 -14.15 10.68
N ASP A 107 -35.17 -15.11 10.44
CA ASP A 107 -34.97 -16.50 10.85
C ASP A 107 -33.87 -17.18 10.01
N SER A 108 -33.83 -16.90 8.71
CA SER A 108 -32.80 -17.42 7.81
C SER A 108 -31.43 -16.78 8.10
N ARG A 109 -31.39 -15.48 8.42
CA ARG A 109 -30.17 -14.81 8.87
C ARG A 109 -29.68 -15.40 10.19
N ALA A 110 -30.57 -15.61 11.16
CA ALA A 110 -30.21 -16.20 12.45
C ALA A 110 -29.66 -17.62 12.30
N ALA A 111 -30.28 -18.46 11.45
CA ALA A 111 -29.79 -19.82 11.17
C ALA A 111 -28.38 -19.80 10.59
N PHE A 112 -28.14 -18.93 9.61
CA PHE A 112 -26.83 -18.72 8.99
C PHE A 112 -25.79 -18.21 9.99
N ILE A 113 -26.10 -17.13 10.71
CA ILE A 113 -25.21 -16.49 11.70
C ILE A 113 -24.80 -17.51 12.76
N ASN A 114 -25.77 -18.16 13.41
CA ASN A 114 -25.51 -19.11 14.48
C ASN A 114 -24.67 -20.30 14.00
N SER A 115 -24.96 -20.82 12.81
CA SER A 115 -24.19 -21.90 12.21
C SER A 115 -22.75 -21.46 11.89
N SER A 116 -22.57 -20.27 11.30
CA SER A 116 -21.24 -19.76 10.93
C SER A 116 -20.34 -19.55 12.15
N VAL A 117 -20.87 -18.96 13.23
CA VAL A 117 -20.15 -18.78 14.51
C VAL A 117 -19.81 -20.15 15.12
N SER A 118 -20.76 -21.09 15.12
CA SER A 118 -20.53 -22.44 15.65
C SER A 118 -19.43 -23.18 14.87
N VAL A 119 -19.45 -23.10 13.55
CA VAL A 119 -18.40 -23.67 12.68
C VAL A 119 -17.05 -23.00 12.95
N ALA A 120 -16.99 -21.68 12.97
CA ALA A 120 -15.75 -20.96 13.24
C ALA A 120 -15.13 -21.41 14.57
N ARG A 121 -15.93 -21.51 15.64
CA ARG A 121 -15.45 -22.00 16.94
C ARG A 121 -15.07 -23.47 16.94
N LYS A 122 -15.85 -24.34 16.28
CA LYS A 122 -15.57 -25.79 16.20
C LYS A 122 -14.20 -26.07 15.57
N TYR A 123 -13.86 -25.34 14.51
CA TYR A 123 -12.62 -25.58 13.77
C TYR A 123 -11.47 -24.66 14.19
N GLY A 124 -11.69 -23.74 15.13
CA GLY A 124 -10.64 -22.85 15.62
C GLY A 124 -10.29 -21.72 14.65
N PHE A 125 -11.26 -21.19 13.91
CA PHE A 125 -11.07 -19.97 13.13
C PHE A 125 -11.03 -18.73 14.06
N ASP A 126 -10.27 -17.73 13.65
CA ASP A 126 -10.19 -16.41 14.29
C ASP A 126 -11.21 -15.42 13.72
N GLY A 127 -11.79 -15.70 12.55
CA GLY A 127 -12.72 -14.79 11.88
C GLY A 127 -13.59 -15.45 10.82
N LEU A 128 -14.57 -14.67 10.39
CA LEU A 128 -15.60 -14.99 9.41
C LEU A 128 -15.47 -13.99 8.25
N ASP A 129 -15.60 -14.48 7.02
CA ASP A 129 -15.51 -13.66 5.83
C ASP A 129 -16.70 -13.95 4.90
N LEU A 130 -17.48 -12.92 4.58
CA LEU A 130 -18.59 -13.04 3.65
C LEU A 130 -18.13 -12.68 2.24
N ASP A 131 -18.30 -13.61 1.30
CA ASP A 131 -17.93 -13.41 -0.10
C ASP A 131 -19.17 -13.61 -0.99
N TRP A 132 -20.16 -12.71 -0.84
CA TRP A 132 -21.37 -12.73 -1.66
C TRP A 132 -21.10 -12.00 -2.97
N GLU A 133 -21.03 -12.77 -4.07
CA GLU A 133 -20.75 -12.30 -5.43
C GLU A 133 -21.99 -12.39 -6.36
N PHE A 134 -22.74 -11.32 -6.59
CA PHE A 134 -22.89 -10.14 -5.73
C PHE A 134 -24.36 -9.98 -5.34
N PRO A 135 -24.68 -9.26 -4.24
CA PRO A 135 -26.04 -8.77 -4.00
C PRO A 135 -26.58 -8.13 -5.28
N HIS A 136 -27.79 -8.50 -5.73
CA HIS A 136 -28.27 -8.17 -7.07
C HIS A 136 -29.24 -6.98 -7.06
N THR A 137 -29.98 -6.80 -5.98
CA THR A 137 -31.04 -5.80 -5.86
C THR A 137 -30.76 -4.77 -4.75
N PRO A 138 -31.41 -3.59 -4.77
CA PRO A 138 -31.41 -2.69 -3.61
C PRO A 138 -31.91 -3.37 -2.32
N GLN A 139 -32.86 -4.30 -2.44
CA GLN A 139 -33.35 -5.06 -1.30
C GLN A 139 -32.27 -5.97 -0.72
N ASP A 140 -31.46 -6.63 -1.56
CA ASP A 140 -30.31 -7.41 -1.09
C ASP A 140 -29.32 -6.54 -0.31
N MET A 141 -29.11 -5.28 -0.73
CA MET A 141 -28.23 -4.35 -0.01
C MET A 141 -28.80 -3.95 1.36
N SER A 142 -30.11 -3.73 1.46
CA SER A 142 -30.79 -3.50 2.74
C SER A 142 -30.71 -4.73 3.65
N ASN A 143 -30.89 -5.93 3.10
CA ASN A 143 -30.79 -7.19 3.83
C ASN A 143 -29.35 -7.46 4.30
N LEU A 144 -28.36 -7.12 3.47
CA LEU A 144 -26.94 -7.21 3.82
C LEU A 144 -26.57 -6.28 4.98
N SER A 145 -27.18 -5.10 5.05
CA SER A 145 -27.04 -4.17 6.19
C SER A 145 -27.49 -4.82 7.50
N LEU A 146 -28.67 -5.45 7.48
CA LEU A 146 -29.23 -6.17 8.64
C LEU A 146 -28.37 -7.37 9.01
N LEU A 147 -27.93 -8.15 8.01
CA LEU A 147 -27.04 -9.30 8.21
C LEU A 147 -25.76 -8.89 8.94
N PHE A 148 -25.05 -7.86 8.49
CA PHE A 148 -23.80 -7.44 9.15
C PHE A 148 -24.02 -6.98 10.60
N LYS A 149 -25.13 -6.27 10.85
CA LYS A 149 -25.49 -5.85 12.21
C LYS A 149 -25.72 -7.07 13.11
N GLU A 150 -26.63 -7.95 12.72
CA GLU A 150 -27.04 -9.11 13.53
C GLU A 150 -25.87 -10.09 13.71
N TRP A 151 -25.02 -10.24 12.69
CA TRP A 151 -23.86 -11.11 12.76
C TRP A 151 -22.82 -10.58 13.75
N HIS A 152 -22.56 -9.27 13.75
CA HIS A 152 -21.68 -8.64 14.71
C HIS A 152 -22.20 -8.77 16.14
N GLU A 153 -23.50 -8.50 16.37
CA GLU A 153 -24.13 -8.64 17.68
C GLU A 153 -24.05 -10.09 18.21
N ALA A 154 -24.24 -11.09 17.34
CA ALA A 154 -24.10 -12.49 17.71
C ALA A 154 -22.64 -12.87 18.06
N ILE A 155 -21.67 -12.32 17.34
CA ILE A 155 -20.24 -12.50 17.60
C ILE A 155 -19.85 -11.88 18.96
N GLU A 156 -20.32 -10.66 19.26
CA GLU A 156 -20.09 -10.00 20.56
C GLU A 156 -20.71 -10.81 21.70
N ASN A 157 -21.95 -11.26 21.54
CA ASN A 157 -22.64 -12.06 22.54
C ASN A 157 -21.95 -13.42 22.78
N GLU A 158 -21.53 -14.11 21.73
CA GLU A 158 -20.81 -15.38 21.86
C GLU A 158 -19.46 -15.20 22.56
N SER A 159 -18.73 -14.12 22.27
CA SER A 159 -17.47 -13.80 22.94
C SER A 159 -17.67 -13.53 24.43
N SER A 160 -18.72 -12.76 24.77
CA SER A 160 -19.10 -12.47 26.15
C SER A 160 -19.46 -13.74 26.94
N ILE A 161 -20.25 -14.64 26.35
CA ILE A 161 -20.69 -15.88 27.00
C ILE A 161 -19.55 -16.89 27.13
N SER A 162 -18.75 -17.07 26.07
CA SER A 162 -17.71 -18.10 26.03
C SER A 162 -16.39 -17.69 26.70
N GLY A 163 -16.18 -16.38 26.91
CA GLY A 163 -14.91 -15.82 27.37
C GLY A 163 -13.77 -15.91 26.35
N LYS A 164 -14.06 -16.34 25.11
CA LYS A 164 -13.07 -16.42 24.03
C LYS A 164 -12.91 -15.07 23.34
N PRO A 165 -11.74 -14.78 22.73
CA PRO A 165 -11.57 -13.59 21.90
C PRO A 165 -12.64 -13.50 20.81
N GLN A 166 -13.18 -12.31 20.62
CA GLN A 166 -14.17 -12.02 19.59
C GLN A 166 -13.66 -12.45 18.20
N LEU A 167 -14.54 -13.08 17.41
CA LEU A 167 -14.22 -13.41 16.01
C LEU A 167 -14.17 -12.12 15.19
N PHE A 168 -13.25 -12.04 14.24
CA PHE A 168 -13.28 -10.99 13.24
C PHE A 168 -14.43 -11.21 12.25
N LEU A 169 -14.97 -10.14 11.69
CA LEU A 169 -15.93 -10.16 10.59
C LEU A 169 -15.39 -9.33 9.43
N SER A 170 -15.20 -9.96 8.27
CA SER A 170 -14.80 -9.30 7.02
C SER A 170 -15.78 -9.59 5.89
N ALA A 171 -15.63 -8.84 4.80
CA ALA A 171 -16.35 -9.12 3.58
C ALA A 171 -15.50 -8.81 2.36
N ALA A 172 -15.41 -9.74 1.42
CA ALA A 172 -14.95 -9.47 0.07
C ALA A 172 -16.11 -8.95 -0.80
N VAL A 173 -15.79 -7.92 -1.57
CA VAL A 173 -16.80 -7.06 -2.21
C VAL A 173 -16.36 -6.64 -3.60
N TYR A 174 -17.32 -6.14 -4.38
CA TYR A 174 -17.03 -5.50 -5.67
C TYR A 174 -15.98 -4.38 -5.51
N PHE A 175 -15.18 -4.16 -6.55
CA PHE A 175 -14.06 -3.22 -6.48
C PHE A 175 -14.49 -1.78 -6.15
N ALA A 176 -15.73 -1.40 -6.45
CA ALA A 176 -16.34 -0.11 -6.16
C ALA A 176 -17.53 -0.24 -5.20
N SER A 177 -17.86 0.84 -4.50
CA SER A 177 -18.97 0.87 -3.53
C SER A 177 -20.37 0.84 -4.18
N ASN A 178 -20.47 1.08 -5.48
CA ASN A 178 -21.70 1.02 -6.26
C ASN A 178 -21.49 0.27 -7.58
N PHE A 179 -22.58 -0.28 -8.12
CA PHE A 179 -22.57 -1.10 -9.34
C PHE A 179 -22.92 -0.26 -10.58
N PHE A 180 -22.08 0.72 -10.91
CA PHE A 180 -22.33 1.62 -12.05
C PHE A 180 -22.26 0.93 -13.43
N LEU A 181 -21.69 -0.28 -13.53
CA LEU A 181 -21.69 -1.10 -14.74
C LEU A 181 -22.96 -1.96 -14.90
N SER A 182 -23.85 -1.94 -13.92
CA SER A 182 -25.08 -2.72 -13.91
C SER A 182 -26.29 -1.84 -14.25
N ASN A 183 -27.22 -2.39 -15.04
CA ASN A 183 -28.50 -1.74 -15.33
C ASN A 183 -29.44 -1.65 -14.11
N ILE A 184 -29.11 -2.35 -13.02
CA ILE A 184 -29.82 -2.30 -11.75
C ILE A 184 -29.00 -1.47 -10.76
N PRO A 185 -29.40 -0.21 -10.47
CA PRO A 185 -28.68 0.66 -9.55
C PRO A 185 -28.72 0.11 -8.13
N ARG A 186 -27.54 -0.05 -7.52
CA ARG A 186 -27.39 -0.45 -6.12
C ARG A 186 -26.02 -0.08 -5.60
N ALA A 187 -25.92 0.09 -4.29
CA ALA A 187 -24.68 0.39 -3.59
C ALA A 187 -24.64 -0.40 -2.28
N TYR A 188 -23.43 -0.73 -1.84
CA TYR A 188 -23.23 -1.44 -0.58
C TYR A 188 -23.68 -0.59 0.62
N PRO A 189 -24.14 -1.23 1.73
CA PRO A 189 -24.59 -0.54 2.94
C PRO A 189 -23.39 -0.03 3.76
N VAL A 190 -22.70 1.00 3.25
CA VAL A 190 -21.42 1.49 3.78
C VAL A 190 -21.48 1.90 5.26
N GLU A 191 -22.60 2.46 5.72
CA GLU A 191 -22.76 2.81 7.13
C GLU A 191 -22.69 1.57 8.03
N ALA A 192 -23.47 0.53 7.71
CA ALA A 192 -23.46 -0.73 8.45
C ALA A 192 -22.11 -1.43 8.35
N MET A 193 -21.50 -1.47 7.16
CA MET A 193 -20.18 -2.06 6.98
C MET A 193 -19.10 -1.34 7.80
N SER A 194 -19.09 0.00 7.78
CA SER A 194 -18.15 0.80 8.57
C SER A 194 -18.29 0.54 10.07
N LYS A 195 -19.52 0.27 10.55
CA LYS A 195 -19.80 0.03 11.97
C LYS A 195 -19.51 -1.41 12.41
N TYR A 196 -19.95 -2.40 11.65
CA TYR A 196 -20.06 -3.79 12.11
C TYR A 196 -19.00 -4.74 11.51
N VAL A 197 -18.35 -4.36 10.42
CA VAL A 197 -17.31 -5.17 9.76
C VAL A 197 -15.93 -4.64 10.14
N ASP A 198 -15.00 -5.51 10.51
CA ASP A 198 -13.64 -5.14 10.90
C ASP A 198 -12.85 -4.56 9.74
N PHE A 199 -12.93 -5.20 8.57
CA PHE A 199 -12.35 -4.72 7.33
C PHE A 199 -13.11 -5.24 6.10
N VAL A 200 -13.03 -4.46 5.03
CA VAL A 200 -13.65 -4.70 3.73
C VAL A 200 -12.56 -4.99 2.72
N SER A 201 -12.76 -6.00 1.89
CA SER A 201 -11.78 -6.50 0.93
C SER A 201 -12.25 -6.28 -0.52
N PRO A 202 -12.13 -5.07 -1.10
CA PRO A 202 -12.48 -4.86 -2.49
C PRO A 202 -11.64 -5.74 -3.44
N MET A 203 -12.32 -6.51 -4.27
CA MET A 203 -11.72 -7.38 -5.28
C MET A 203 -11.24 -6.54 -6.46
N CYS A 204 -10.01 -6.04 -6.35
CA CYS A 204 -9.42 -5.10 -7.31
C CYS A 204 -8.80 -5.80 -8.53
N TYR A 205 -9.58 -6.65 -9.18
CA TYR A 205 -9.20 -7.44 -10.35
C TYR A 205 -10.46 -7.80 -11.15
N ASP A 206 -10.28 -8.48 -12.28
CA ASP A 206 -11.34 -8.88 -13.21
C ASP A 206 -12.06 -7.71 -13.90
N TYR A 207 -11.30 -6.67 -14.23
CA TYR A 207 -11.77 -5.51 -14.99
C TYR A 207 -12.01 -5.80 -16.48
N HIS A 208 -11.12 -6.61 -17.07
CA HIS A 208 -11.20 -7.08 -18.45
C HIS A 208 -10.95 -8.59 -18.47
N GLY A 209 -11.61 -9.34 -19.36
CA GLY A 209 -11.47 -10.79 -19.40
C GLY A 209 -12.23 -11.43 -20.56
N SER A 210 -12.44 -12.74 -20.47
CA SER A 210 -13.04 -13.56 -21.54
C SER A 210 -14.48 -13.20 -21.93
N TRP A 211 -15.17 -12.35 -21.17
CA TRP A 211 -16.49 -11.82 -21.53
C TRP A 211 -16.44 -10.74 -22.61
N ASP A 212 -15.28 -10.16 -22.87
CA ASP A 212 -15.02 -9.31 -24.04
C ASP A 212 -13.68 -9.71 -24.67
N THR A 213 -13.77 -10.42 -25.79
CA THR A 213 -12.61 -10.93 -26.53
C THR A 213 -12.23 -10.06 -27.73
N SER A 214 -12.88 -8.90 -27.89
CA SER A 214 -12.68 -8.04 -29.06
C SER A 214 -11.40 -7.20 -28.99
N VAL A 215 -10.94 -6.88 -27.78
CA VAL A 215 -9.71 -6.13 -27.51
C VAL A 215 -9.03 -6.66 -26.25
N THR A 216 -7.70 -6.58 -26.20
CA THR A 216 -6.92 -6.90 -24.99
C THR A 216 -7.17 -5.86 -23.90
N GLY A 217 -7.08 -6.28 -22.63
CA GLY A 217 -7.26 -5.37 -21.50
C GLY A 217 -6.64 -5.90 -20.22
N GLU A 218 -6.16 -4.99 -19.39
CA GLU A 218 -5.52 -5.36 -18.13
C GLU A 218 -6.54 -5.71 -17.07
N HIS A 219 -6.54 -6.94 -16.55
CA HIS A 219 -7.60 -7.33 -15.63
C HIS A 219 -7.50 -6.70 -14.23
N ALA A 220 -6.37 -6.09 -13.88
CA ALA A 220 -6.13 -5.53 -12.56
C ALA A 220 -5.41 -4.17 -12.61
N LEU A 221 -5.69 -3.33 -13.61
CA LEU A 221 -5.06 -2.02 -13.71
C LEU A 221 -5.27 -1.14 -12.45
N LEU A 222 -4.19 -0.49 -12.01
CA LEU A 222 -4.24 0.47 -10.90
C LEU A 222 -4.92 1.77 -11.34
N TYR A 223 -4.57 2.28 -12.52
CA TYR A 223 -5.09 3.52 -13.07
C TYR A 223 -5.67 3.27 -14.47
N ASP A 224 -6.85 3.83 -14.69
CA ASP A 224 -7.47 3.90 -16.01
C ASP A 224 -7.68 5.38 -16.37
N LYS A 225 -7.29 5.78 -17.58
CA LYS A 225 -7.60 7.11 -18.12
C LYS A 225 -8.87 7.11 -18.97
N ALA A 226 -9.27 5.94 -19.49
CA ALA A 226 -10.39 5.80 -20.40
C ALA A 226 -11.72 5.63 -19.67
N SER A 227 -11.71 5.06 -18.46
CA SER A 227 -12.93 4.76 -17.72
C SER A 227 -12.75 4.82 -16.19
N ASN A 228 -13.83 4.49 -15.47
CA ASN A 228 -13.84 4.33 -14.02
C ASN A 228 -13.52 2.89 -13.56
N ILE A 229 -13.07 2.02 -14.47
CA ILE A 229 -12.78 0.61 -14.19
C ILE A 229 -11.29 0.47 -13.82
N SER A 230 -10.97 0.82 -12.58
CA SER A 230 -9.62 0.66 -12.04
C SER A 230 -9.61 0.51 -10.51
N THR A 231 -8.50 0.00 -9.99
CA THR A 231 -8.30 -0.11 -8.53
C THR A 231 -8.32 1.25 -7.85
N SER A 232 -7.66 2.26 -8.42
CA SER A 232 -7.61 3.60 -7.82
C SER A 232 -8.98 4.26 -7.74
N TYR A 233 -9.81 4.13 -8.78
CA TYR A 233 -11.19 4.60 -8.76
C TYR A 233 -12.02 3.85 -7.72
N GLY A 234 -11.96 2.51 -7.73
CA GLY A 234 -12.74 1.66 -6.82
C GLY A 234 -12.47 1.96 -5.35
N ILE A 235 -11.19 2.00 -4.96
CA ILE A 235 -10.76 2.37 -3.60
C ILE A 235 -11.25 3.78 -3.25
N SER A 236 -11.11 4.74 -4.15
CA SER A 236 -11.61 6.11 -3.93
C SER A 236 -13.13 6.16 -3.76
N SER A 237 -13.88 5.33 -4.48
CA SER A 237 -15.34 5.21 -4.35
C SER A 237 -15.75 4.69 -2.97
N TRP A 238 -15.03 3.70 -2.44
CA TRP A 238 -15.27 3.19 -1.08
C TRP A 238 -14.97 4.22 0.00
N ILE A 239 -13.86 4.95 -0.12
CA ILE A 239 -13.49 6.03 0.81
C ILE A 239 -14.53 7.16 0.76
N LYS A 240 -14.89 7.60 -0.45
CA LYS A 240 -15.90 8.66 -0.65
C LYS A 240 -17.27 8.28 -0.10
N ALA A 241 -17.63 6.99 -0.17
CA ALA A 241 -18.89 6.51 0.37
C ALA A 241 -18.90 6.42 1.92
N GLY A 242 -17.73 6.48 2.57
CA GLY A 242 -17.62 6.60 4.03
C GLY A 242 -16.86 5.47 4.72
N ILE A 243 -16.31 4.47 4.00
CA ILE A 243 -15.44 3.47 4.64
C ILE A 243 -14.11 4.13 5.02
N PRO A 244 -13.66 4.06 6.28
CA PRO A 244 -12.35 4.55 6.66
C PRO A 244 -11.23 3.82 5.89
N PRO A 245 -10.23 4.51 5.31
CA PRO A 245 -9.16 3.85 4.54
C PRO A 245 -8.49 2.69 5.28
N ARG A 246 -8.25 2.83 6.59
CA ARG A 246 -7.68 1.78 7.46
C ARG A 246 -8.50 0.48 7.54
N LYS A 247 -9.76 0.48 7.11
CA LYS A 247 -10.62 -0.71 7.02
C LYS A 247 -10.63 -1.33 5.62
N LEU A 248 -9.99 -0.72 4.62
CA LEU A 248 -9.92 -1.27 3.27
C LEU A 248 -8.68 -2.15 3.10
N VAL A 249 -8.87 -3.34 2.56
CA VAL A 249 -7.83 -4.32 2.26
C VAL A 249 -7.87 -4.60 0.75
N MET A 250 -6.91 -4.04 0.01
CA MET A 250 -6.92 -4.04 -1.45
C MET A 250 -6.60 -5.42 -2.04
N GLY A 251 -7.42 -5.92 -2.97
CA GLY A 251 -7.18 -7.19 -3.66
C GLY A 251 -6.02 -7.13 -4.66
N LEU A 252 -5.24 -8.20 -4.73
CA LEU A 252 -4.12 -8.39 -5.66
C LEU A 252 -4.21 -9.80 -6.28
N PRO A 253 -4.32 -9.92 -7.62
CA PRO A 253 -4.38 -11.22 -8.26
C PRO A 253 -3.00 -11.90 -8.33
N LEU A 254 -3.00 -13.22 -8.21
CA LEU A 254 -1.87 -14.11 -8.48
C LEU A 254 -2.11 -14.91 -9.78
N TYR A 255 -2.84 -14.33 -10.71
CA TYR A 255 -3.17 -14.87 -12.03
C TYR A 255 -3.21 -13.72 -13.03
N GLY A 256 -3.34 -14.06 -14.30
CA GLY A 256 -3.59 -13.15 -15.39
C GLY A 256 -4.79 -13.58 -16.23
N ARG A 257 -5.23 -12.68 -17.11
CA ARG A 257 -6.24 -12.97 -18.13
C ARG A 257 -5.64 -12.87 -19.52
N THR A 258 -6.17 -13.66 -20.45
CA THR A 258 -5.49 -13.93 -21.71
C THR A 258 -6.40 -13.77 -22.92
N TRP A 259 -5.79 -13.32 -24.02
CA TRP A 259 -6.43 -13.06 -25.30
C TRP A 259 -5.63 -13.67 -26.44
N GLN A 260 -6.34 -13.99 -27.52
CA GLN A 260 -5.76 -14.28 -28.82
C GLN A 260 -5.84 -13.01 -29.67
N LEU A 261 -4.69 -12.40 -29.95
CA LEU A 261 -4.56 -11.22 -30.81
C LEU A 261 -5.03 -11.53 -32.22
N LYS A 262 -5.63 -10.52 -32.86
CA LYS A 262 -5.95 -10.57 -34.29
C LYS A 262 -4.69 -10.55 -35.16
N SER A 263 -3.67 -9.80 -34.73
CA SER A 263 -2.37 -9.71 -35.38
C SER A 263 -1.24 -9.65 -34.35
N PRO A 264 -0.17 -10.46 -34.47
CA PRO A 264 1.00 -10.40 -33.59
C PRO A 264 1.69 -9.03 -33.55
N SER A 265 1.56 -8.24 -34.62
CA SER A 265 2.18 -6.92 -34.74
C SER A 265 1.50 -5.85 -33.88
N GLU A 266 0.26 -6.10 -33.43
CA GLU A 266 -0.52 -5.23 -32.58
C GLU A 266 -0.71 -5.93 -31.23
N ASN A 267 0.20 -5.69 -30.28
CA ASN A 267 0.32 -6.46 -29.04
C ASN A 267 0.28 -5.60 -27.77
N GLY A 268 -0.10 -4.33 -27.90
CA GLY A 268 -0.31 -3.43 -26.76
C GLY A 268 -1.62 -3.71 -26.02
N ILE A 269 -1.84 -2.99 -24.92
CA ILE A 269 -3.13 -2.93 -24.23
C ILE A 269 -4.15 -2.24 -25.15
N GLY A 270 -5.35 -2.82 -25.29
CA GLY A 270 -6.38 -2.34 -26.21
C GLY A 270 -6.21 -2.82 -27.66
N ALA A 271 -5.26 -3.72 -27.92
CA ALA A 271 -5.04 -4.28 -29.25
C ALA A 271 -6.22 -5.17 -29.69
N PRO A 272 -6.59 -5.20 -30.98
CA PRO A 272 -7.65 -6.07 -31.46
C PRO A 272 -7.37 -7.56 -31.19
N ALA A 273 -8.37 -8.25 -30.65
CA ALA A 273 -8.34 -9.67 -30.32
C ALA A 273 -9.54 -10.41 -30.96
N VAL A 274 -9.44 -11.73 -31.05
CA VAL A 274 -10.43 -12.59 -31.71
C VAL A 274 -10.88 -13.76 -30.84
N GLY A 275 -10.37 -13.87 -29.62
CA GLY A 275 -10.70 -14.97 -28.72
C GLY A 275 -9.93 -14.92 -27.42
N THR A 276 -10.13 -15.94 -26.59
CA THR A 276 -9.33 -16.18 -25.38
C THR A 276 -7.96 -16.73 -25.75
N GLY A 277 -6.94 -16.27 -25.03
CA GLY A 277 -5.57 -16.72 -25.21
C GLY A 277 -5.26 -18.02 -24.44
N PRO A 278 -3.99 -18.28 -24.13
CA PRO A 278 -3.55 -19.51 -23.47
C PRO A 278 -4.11 -19.62 -22.04
N GLY A 279 -4.05 -20.84 -21.50
CA GLY A 279 -4.59 -21.16 -20.17
C GLY A 279 -5.99 -21.75 -20.21
N ASN A 280 -6.67 -21.73 -19.07
CA ASN A 280 -8.00 -22.32 -18.92
C ASN A 280 -9.06 -21.23 -19.03
N ASN A 281 -9.83 -21.20 -20.12
CA ASN A 281 -10.89 -20.22 -20.37
C ASN A 281 -10.44 -18.76 -20.19
N GLY A 282 -9.29 -18.41 -20.77
CA GLY A 282 -8.77 -17.04 -20.69
C GLY A 282 -8.09 -16.68 -19.36
N VAL A 283 -7.69 -17.68 -18.55
CA VAL A 283 -7.05 -17.48 -17.24
C VAL A 283 -5.76 -18.31 -17.14
N MET A 284 -4.68 -17.66 -16.68
CA MET A 284 -3.41 -18.32 -16.36
C MET A 284 -2.96 -17.98 -14.95
N LYS A 285 -2.49 -18.96 -14.18
CA LYS A 285 -1.92 -18.72 -12.85
C LYS A 285 -0.55 -18.07 -13.00
N TYR A 286 -0.13 -17.25 -12.05
CA TYR A 286 1.18 -16.60 -12.14
C TYR A 286 2.35 -17.59 -12.31
N ILE A 287 2.29 -18.76 -11.68
CA ILE A 287 3.25 -19.85 -11.91
C ILE A 287 3.37 -20.28 -13.38
N ASP A 288 2.24 -20.40 -14.07
CA ASP A 288 2.17 -20.80 -15.48
C ASP A 288 2.61 -19.63 -16.39
N ILE A 289 2.34 -18.39 -15.99
CA ILE A 289 2.79 -17.19 -16.70
C ILE A 289 4.31 -17.06 -16.63
N VAL A 290 4.92 -17.34 -15.47
CA VAL A 290 6.38 -17.34 -15.33
C VAL A 290 7.01 -18.40 -16.24
N GLU A 291 6.42 -19.58 -16.33
CA GLU A 291 6.89 -20.63 -17.24
C GLU A 291 6.75 -20.21 -18.71
N PHE A 292 5.60 -19.65 -19.10
CA PHE A 292 5.38 -19.10 -20.43
C PHE A 292 6.40 -18.01 -20.79
N ASN A 293 6.70 -17.11 -19.85
CA ASN A 293 7.65 -16.01 -20.06
C ASN A 293 9.08 -16.50 -20.32
N VAL A 294 9.46 -17.65 -19.75
CA VAL A 294 10.79 -18.23 -19.94
C VAL A 294 10.88 -19.01 -21.25
N THR A 295 9.79 -19.66 -21.65
CA THR A 295 9.79 -20.64 -22.75
C THR A 295 9.32 -20.09 -24.08
N ASN A 296 8.34 -19.19 -24.07
CA ASN A 296 7.59 -18.78 -25.25
C ASN A 296 7.59 -17.26 -25.49
N ALA A 297 7.65 -16.44 -24.45
CA ALA A 297 7.42 -15.00 -24.61
C ALA A 297 8.42 -14.33 -25.55
N GLU A 298 7.88 -13.62 -26.55
CA GLU A 298 8.62 -12.73 -27.44
C GLU A 298 8.81 -11.35 -26.79
N GLY A 299 7.90 -10.97 -25.88
CA GLY A 299 8.00 -9.74 -25.10
C GLY A 299 7.33 -9.87 -23.72
N VAL A 300 7.93 -9.19 -22.74
CA VAL A 300 7.39 -9.00 -21.38
C VAL A 300 7.50 -7.51 -21.06
N VAL A 301 6.36 -6.86 -20.81
CA VAL A 301 6.26 -5.40 -20.73
C VAL A 301 5.65 -5.01 -19.39
N PHE A 302 6.27 -4.02 -18.74
CA PHE A 302 5.66 -3.29 -17.63
C PHE A 302 5.05 -2.01 -18.19
N ASP A 303 3.74 -1.84 -18.07
CA ASP A 303 3.07 -0.61 -18.49
C ASP A 303 2.93 0.34 -17.30
N GLU A 304 3.64 1.47 -17.35
CA GLU A 304 3.62 2.48 -16.28
C GLU A 304 2.27 3.19 -16.15
N GLN A 305 1.47 3.24 -17.23
CA GLN A 305 0.22 3.99 -17.23
C GLN A 305 -0.86 3.28 -16.42
N THR A 306 -1.01 1.98 -16.63
CA THR A 306 -1.96 1.12 -15.92
C THR A 306 -1.36 0.48 -14.67
N VAL A 307 -0.02 0.48 -14.54
CA VAL A 307 0.72 -0.21 -13.47
C VAL A 307 0.39 -1.69 -13.46
N SER A 308 0.69 -2.34 -14.57
CA SER A 308 0.42 -3.75 -14.84
C SER A 308 1.55 -4.35 -15.67
N MET A 309 1.53 -5.68 -15.85
CA MET A 309 2.43 -6.39 -16.73
C MET A 309 1.62 -7.07 -17.83
N TYR A 310 2.17 -7.13 -19.05
CA TYR A 310 1.69 -8.08 -20.04
C TYR A 310 2.84 -8.80 -20.74
N SER A 311 2.53 -9.98 -21.27
CA SER A 311 3.43 -10.79 -22.07
C SER A 311 2.75 -11.20 -23.36
N TYR A 312 3.51 -11.41 -24.43
CA TYR A 312 2.99 -11.89 -25.70
C TYR A 312 3.97 -12.82 -26.43
N ALA A 313 3.42 -13.73 -27.24
CA ALA A 313 4.16 -14.58 -28.17
C ALA A 313 3.26 -14.94 -29.36
N GLY A 314 3.64 -14.56 -30.59
CA GLY A 314 2.75 -14.73 -31.73
C GLY A 314 1.41 -14.03 -31.49
N THR A 315 0.31 -14.79 -31.48
CA THR A 315 -1.03 -14.25 -31.17
C THR A 315 -1.43 -14.41 -29.71
N ASP A 316 -0.64 -15.03 -28.85
CA ASP A 316 -0.95 -15.14 -27.43
C ASP A 316 -0.64 -13.82 -26.72
N TRP A 317 -1.58 -13.33 -25.91
CA TRP A 317 -1.42 -12.14 -25.07
C TRP A 317 -1.94 -12.42 -23.66
N ILE A 318 -1.17 -12.02 -22.64
CA ILE A 318 -1.42 -12.33 -21.23
C ILE A 318 -1.22 -11.05 -20.41
N GLY A 319 -2.28 -10.51 -19.81
CA GLY A 319 -2.22 -9.37 -18.87
C GLY A 319 -2.30 -9.85 -17.42
N TYR A 320 -1.40 -9.38 -16.56
CA TYR A 320 -1.19 -9.90 -15.21
C TYR A 320 -0.46 -8.92 -14.28
N ASP A 321 -0.30 -9.32 -13.02
CA ASP A 321 0.58 -8.65 -12.06
C ASP A 321 1.93 -9.35 -11.92
N GLY A 322 3.02 -8.57 -12.00
CA GLY A 322 4.39 -9.01 -11.72
C GLY A 322 5.01 -8.26 -10.54
N PRO A 323 6.29 -8.51 -10.20
CA PRO A 323 6.94 -7.86 -9.07
C PRO A 323 6.89 -6.33 -9.13
N ALA A 324 7.09 -5.73 -10.31
CA ALA A 324 7.08 -4.28 -10.49
C ALA A 324 5.69 -3.66 -10.21
N SER A 325 4.62 -4.26 -10.74
CA SER A 325 3.26 -3.78 -10.52
C SER A 325 2.79 -4.02 -9.08
N ILE A 326 3.11 -5.16 -8.48
CA ILE A 326 2.82 -5.45 -7.06
C ILE A 326 3.52 -4.46 -6.13
N GLU A 327 4.79 -4.14 -6.37
CA GLU A 327 5.51 -3.12 -5.57
C GLU A 327 4.75 -1.79 -5.62
N LYS A 328 4.41 -1.31 -6.82
CA LYS A 328 3.70 -0.04 -7.03
C LYS A 328 2.30 -0.01 -6.43
N LYS A 329 1.56 -1.12 -6.51
CA LYS A 329 0.23 -1.24 -5.90
C LYS A 329 0.31 -1.23 -4.38
N VAL A 330 1.29 -1.90 -3.79
CA VAL A 330 1.52 -1.83 -2.34
C VAL A 330 1.98 -0.44 -1.90
N GLU A 331 2.77 0.28 -2.71
CA GLU A 331 3.08 1.69 -2.50
C GLU A 331 1.80 2.55 -2.47
N PHE A 332 0.92 2.34 -3.45
CA PHE A 332 -0.38 3.01 -3.51
C PHE A 332 -1.22 2.73 -2.26
N ALA A 333 -1.35 1.46 -1.84
CA ALA A 333 -2.12 1.10 -0.65
C ALA A 333 -1.59 1.80 0.62
N LYS A 334 -0.27 1.87 0.79
CA LYS A 334 0.34 2.61 1.90
C LYS A 334 0.09 4.11 1.79
N ALA A 335 0.22 4.69 0.61
CA ALA A 335 0.02 6.13 0.37
C ALA A 335 -1.44 6.56 0.62
N GLN A 336 -2.41 5.70 0.33
CA GLN A 336 -3.83 5.94 0.63
C GLN A 336 -4.21 5.64 2.09
N GLY A 337 -3.27 5.17 2.92
CA GLY A 337 -3.55 4.80 4.31
C GLY A 337 -4.46 3.58 4.44
N LEU A 338 -4.41 2.65 3.48
CA LEU A 338 -5.24 1.45 3.50
C LEU A 338 -4.85 0.54 4.66
N GLY A 339 -5.83 -0.24 5.15
CA GLY A 339 -5.64 -1.23 6.20
C GLY A 339 -4.72 -2.37 5.79
N GLY A 340 -4.59 -2.64 4.49
CA GLY A 340 -3.75 -3.71 3.98
C GLY A 340 -4.01 -4.08 2.53
N TYR A 341 -3.61 -5.30 2.18
CA TYR A 341 -3.90 -5.96 0.91
C TYR A 341 -4.09 -7.47 1.11
N PHE A 342 -4.76 -8.12 0.16
CA PHE A 342 -4.91 -9.57 0.12
C PHE A 342 -4.59 -10.12 -1.27
N PHE A 343 -4.14 -11.38 -1.32
CA PHE A 343 -3.84 -12.07 -2.57
C PHE A 343 -4.90 -13.13 -2.94
N TRP A 344 -5.33 -13.12 -4.21
CA TRP A 344 -6.18 -14.16 -4.81
C TRP A 344 -5.43 -14.87 -5.96
N ALA A 345 -5.00 -16.12 -5.84
CA ALA A 345 -5.09 -16.96 -4.65
C ALA A 345 -3.80 -17.77 -4.43
N LEU A 346 -3.62 -18.24 -3.19
CA LEU A 346 -2.45 -19.01 -2.80
C LEU A 346 -2.33 -20.31 -3.60
N GLY A 347 -1.08 -20.71 -3.84
CA GLY A 347 -0.74 -21.81 -4.76
C GLY A 347 -0.72 -21.41 -6.23
N TYR A 348 -1.00 -20.15 -6.58
CA TYR A 348 -0.85 -19.62 -7.93
C TYR A 348 0.47 -18.85 -8.10
N ASP A 349 1.04 -18.34 -7.00
CA ASP A 349 2.30 -17.63 -6.97
C ASP A 349 3.50 -18.59 -7.16
N LYS A 350 4.48 -18.22 -7.98
CA LYS A 350 5.72 -18.98 -8.16
C LYS A 350 6.64 -18.68 -6.97
N ASP A 351 6.84 -19.67 -6.10
CA ASP A 351 7.75 -19.59 -4.94
C ASP A 351 7.52 -18.37 -4.04
N PHE A 352 6.26 -17.93 -3.92
CA PHE A 352 5.85 -16.72 -3.20
C PHE A 352 6.48 -15.42 -3.73
N THR A 353 6.86 -15.34 -5.01
CA THR A 353 7.57 -14.18 -5.58
C THR A 353 6.77 -12.89 -5.42
N LEU A 354 5.48 -12.89 -5.78
CA LEU A 354 4.63 -11.70 -5.64
C LEU A 354 4.31 -11.41 -4.17
N SER A 355 4.03 -12.45 -3.40
CA SER A 355 3.75 -12.36 -1.96
C SER A 355 4.93 -11.76 -1.18
N LYS A 356 6.16 -12.19 -1.49
CA LYS A 356 7.41 -11.64 -0.95
C LYS A 356 7.62 -10.19 -1.35
N THR A 357 7.35 -9.85 -2.61
CA THR A 357 7.51 -8.49 -3.12
C THR A 357 6.63 -7.51 -2.35
N GLY A 358 5.35 -7.83 -2.14
CA GLY A 358 4.48 -7.02 -1.29
C GLY A 358 4.96 -6.92 0.16
N PHE A 359 5.59 -7.97 0.68
CA PHE A 359 6.09 -8.00 2.06
C PHE A 359 7.36 -7.15 2.28
N ILE A 360 8.35 -7.26 1.38
CA ILE A 360 9.72 -6.72 1.53
C ILE A 360 9.77 -5.21 1.38
N TYR A 361 8.73 -4.56 0.85
CA TYR A 361 8.73 -3.12 0.61
C TYR A 361 9.05 -2.30 1.87
N LYS A 362 10.30 -1.85 1.94
CA LYS A 362 10.77 -0.77 2.81
C LYS A 362 10.68 0.51 1.97
N PRO A 363 9.98 1.56 2.46
CA PRO A 363 10.00 2.83 1.75
C PRO A 363 11.45 3.22 1.52
N LYS A 364 11.84 3.51 0.28
CA LYS A 364 13.14 4.12 0.00
C LYS A 364 13.17 5.43 0.76
N ILE A 365 13.83 5.45 1.92
CA ILE A 365 14.13 6.67 2.69
C ILE A 365 15.17 7.45 1.89
N ILE A 366 14.76 8.02 0.77
CA ILE A 366 15.57 8.98 0.00
C ILE A 366 14.96 10.38 0.15
N THR A 367 13.67 10.50 0.46
CA THR A 367 13.01 11.81 0.63
C THR A 367 13.25 12.43 2.01
N LEU A 368 13.47 11.64 3.07
CA LEU A 368 13.67 12.19 4.42
C LEU A 368 15.09 12.74 4.64
N ILE A 369 16.09 12.20 3.93
CA ILE A 369 17.49 12.67 4.04
C ILE A 369 17.67 14.04 3.36
N ILE A 370 16.91 14.33 2.31
CA ILE A 370 16.94 15.63 1.63
C ILE A 370 16.29 16.72 2.50
N LEU A 371 15.26 16.39 3.28
CA LEU A 371 14.62 17.31 4.23
C LEU A 371 15.48 17.56 5.49
N PHE A 372 16.21 16.55 5.96
CA PHE A 372 17.12 16.71 7.10
C PHE A 372 18.44 17.41 6.73
N SER A 373 19.02 17.17 5.54
CA SER A 373 20.25 17.85 5.14
C SER A 373 20.04 19.34 4.84
N SER A 374 18.86 19.71 4.35
CA SER A 374 18.49 21.11 4.09
C SER A 374 18.25 21.90 5.38
N HIS A 375 17.73 21.28 6.45
CA HIS A 375 17.64 21.92 7.77
C HIS A 375 19.02 22.16 8.40
N VAL A 376 19.94 21.20 8.31
CA VAL A 376 21.31 21.36 8.83
C VAL A 376 22.08 22.43 8.05
N CYS A 377 21.90 22.51 6.72
CA CYS A 377 22.49 23.58 5.90
C CYS A 377 21.91 24.97 6.24
N PHE A 378 20.62 25.07 6.55
CA PHE A 378 19.97 26.33 6.91
C PHE A 378 20.46 26.86 8.27
N PHE A 379 20.66 25.99 9.27
CA PHE A 379 21.22 26.37 10.57
C PHE A 379 22.70 26.75 10.51
N LEU A 380 23.50 26.07 9.69
CA LEU A 380 24.90 26.45 9.46
C LEU A 380 25.00 27.80 8.74
N CYS A 381 24.13 28.08 7.78
CA CYS A 381 24.10 29.36 7.05
C CYS A 381 23.64 30.54 7.95
N LEU A 382 22.66 30.32 8.84
CA LEU A 382 22.23 31.33 9.82
C LEU A 382 23.33 31.68 10.84
N SER A 383 24.14 30.70 11.27
CA SER A 383 25.26 30.95 12.19
C SER A 383 26.37 31.82 11.56
N GLN A 384 26.60 31.67 10.25
CA GLN A 384 27.55 32.49 9.51
C GLN A 384 27.00 33.90 9.22
N PHE A 385 25.70 34.04 8.92
CA PHE A 385 25.05 35.34 8.76
C PHE A 385 24.96 36.15 10.05
N ALA A 386 24.74 35.50 11.20
CA ALA A 386 24.77 36.16 12.51
C ALA A 386 26.17 36.70 12.84
N SER A 387 27.21 35.95 12.48
CA SER A 387 28.62 36.37 12.65
C SER A 387 29.00 37.53 11.73
N LEU A 388 28.53 37.53 10.47
CA LEU A 388 28.72 38.64 9.53
C LEU A 388 27.97 39.91 9.97
N ASN A 389 26.75 39.79 10.48
CA ASN A 389 25.98 40.95 10.96
C ASN A 389 26.58 41.57 12.23
N LYS A 390 27.25 40.76 13.08
CA LYS A 390 28.02 41.27 14.23
C LYS A 390 29.27 42.02 13.75
N ALA A 391 29.98 41.49 12.76
CA ALA A 391 31.15 42.16 12.17
C ALA A 391 30.77 43.46 11.42
N LEU A 392 29.64 43.48 10.70
CA LEU A 392 29.14 44.66 9.99
C LEU A 392 28.58 45.75 10.91
N LYS A 393 28.01 45.39 12.07
CA LYS A 393 27.62 46.38 13.10
C LYS A 393 28.84 47.01 13.78
N ILE A 394 29.91 46.26 13.98
CA ILE A 394 31.18 46.77 14.53
C ILE A 394 31.92 47.65 13.50
N ALA A 395 31.79 47.35 12.20
CA ALA A 395 32.39 48.17 11.13
C ALA A 395 31.64 49.48 10.84
N LYS A 396 30.34 49.59 11.19
CA LYS A 396 29.52 50.79 10.96
C LYS A 396 29.52 51.81 12.11
N SER A 397 30.17 51.52 13.25
CA SER A 397 30.20 52.41 14.42
C SER A 397 31.50 53.23 14.57
N ASN A 398 32.44 53.16 13.63
CA ASN A 398 33.66 53.98 13.70
C ASN A 398 34.29 54.22 12.32
N PRO A 399 33.96 55.32 11.63
CA PRO A 399 34.72 55.74 10.47
C PRO A 399 36.00 56.43 10.97
N THR A 400 37.15 56.06 10.44
CA THR A 400 38.46 56.73 10.64
C THR A 400 39.13 56.62 12.03
N ARG A 401 39.98 55.60 12.20
CA ARG A 401 41.38 55.84 12.65
C ARG A 401 42.33 54.84 11.99
N ARG A 402 43.43 55.39 11.47
CA ARG A 402 44.41 54.76 10.58
C ARG A 402 45.18 53.59 11.20
N ARG A 403 45.61 52.68 10.31
CA ARG A 403 46.67 51.64 10.41
C ARG A 403 47.81 51.96 11.41
N ARG A 404 48.03 51.07 12.39
CA ARG A 404 49.29 50.28 12.59
C ARG A 404 49.24 49.45 13.89
N SER A 405 49.72 48.20 13.74
CA SER A 405 50.28 47.23 14.70
C SER A 405 49.60 46.93 16.04
N LEU A 406 49.20 45.66 16.22
CA LEU A 406 49.50 44.90 17.43
C LEU A 406 49.71 43.42 17.06
N ILE A 407 51.00 43.09 16.96
CA ILE A 407 51.55 41.75 17.15
C ILE A 407 51.65 41.52 18.67
N SER A 408 51.61 40.25 19.09
CA SER A 408 51.75 39.69 20.45
C SER A 408 50.48 39.78 21.29
N SER A 409 49.88 38.67 21.71
CA SER A 409 50.49 37.61 22.53
C SER A 409 50.11 36.18 22.13
N LEU A 410 51.14 35.36 21.88
CA LEU A 410 51.15 33.90 22.03
C LEU A 410 51.16 33.54 23.54
N PRO A 411 50.84 32.28 23.92
CA PRO A 411 51.87 31.24 24.02
C PRO A 411 51.46 29.97 23.26
N ILE A 412 52.26 29.51 22.28
CA ILE A 412 53.36 28.53 22.40
C ILE A 412 52.86 27.09 22.62
N HIS A 413 53.15 26.30 21.57
CA HIS A 413 53.05 24.85 21.36
C HIS A 413 54.03 24.06 22.24
N PRO A 414 53.93 22.71 22.35
CA PRO A 414 54.55 21.82 21.34
C PRO A 414 53.69 20.57 21.03
N GLN A 415 53.44 20.15 19.79
CA GLN A 415 54.35 19.57 18.77
C GLN A 415 55.18 18.39 19.31
N ILE A 416 54.68 17.16 19.10
CA ILE A 416 55.53 16.01 18.78
C ILE A 416 54.85 15.26 17.62
N GLY A 417 55.51 15.29 16.47
CA GLY A 417 55.30 14.35 15.38
C GLY A 417 56.66 13.74 15.00
N GLY A 418 56.67 12.43 14.83
CA GLY A 418 57.50 11.73 13.85
C GLY A 418 58.87 11.22 14.32
N SER A 419 58.97 9.90 14.48
CA SER A 419 60.18 9.16 14.11
C SER A 419 59.81 7.83 13.46
N LEU A 420 60.46 7.57 12.33
CA LEU A 420 60.46 6.38 11.50
C LEU A 420 60.74 5.08 12.29
N ILE A 421 60.31 3.92 11.74
CA ILE A 421 61.14 2.72 11.46
C ILE A 421 60.27 1.45 11.24
N SER A 422 60.48 0.84 10.07
CA SER A 422 60.45 -0.58 9.64
C SER A 422 59.52 -1.66 10.26
N ASN A 423 58.79 -2.31 9.34
CA ASN A 423 58.63 -3.77 9.15
C ASN A 423 57.93 -4.68 10.20
N PRO A 424 57.46 -5.88 9.76
CA PRO A 424 56.17 -6.45 10.16
C PRO A 424 56.28 -7.54 11.22
N THR A 425 55.25 -7.76 12.03
CA THR A 425 54.87 -9.12 12.47
C THR A 425 53.49 -9.19 13.13
N ARG A 426 52.82 -10.32 12.85
CA ARG A 426 51.64 -10.89 13.53
C ARG A 426 51.74 -10.84 15.07
N ARG A 427 50.60 -10.63 15.75
CA ARG A 427 49.95 -11.65 16.60
C ARG A 427 48.59 -11.20 17.18
N ARG A 428 47.72 -12.20 17.32
CA ARG A 428 46.42 -12.22 18.03
C ARG A 428 46.55 -11.80 19.50
N PHE A 429 45.52 -11.17 20.09
CA PHE A 429 44.66 -11.79 21.12
C PHE A 429 43.45 -10.93 21.50
N ASN A 430 42.50 -11.61 22.15
CA ASN A 430 41.10 -11.31 22.45
C ASN A 430 40.76 -10.12 23.37
N SER A 431 39.47 -9.78 23.29
CA SER A 431 38.54 -9.48 24.40
C SER A 431 38.19 -8.03 24.74
N SER A 432 36.86 -7.82 24.79
CA SER A 432 36.07 -6.88 25.61
C SER A 432 35.54 -5.59 24.97
N ARG A 433 34.20 -5.49 25.03
CA ARG A 433 33.30 -4.31 25.00
C ARG A 433 33.89 -3.00 24.45
N MET A 434 33.36 -2.54 23.31
CA MET A 434 33.08 -1.10 23.15
C MET A 434 32.01 -0.81 22.10
N THR A 435 31.25 0.21 22.44
CA THR A 435 30.04 0.77 21.87
C THR A 435 30.18 1.29 20.43
N ARG A 436 29.12 1.06 19.64
CA ARG A 436 28.76 1.77 18.39
C ARG A 436 29.06 3.25 18.52
N TRP A 437 29.99 3.80 17.74
CA TRP A 437 30.13 5.20 17.27
C TRP A 437 31.57 5.31 16.76
N HIS A 438 31.86 4.97 15.49
CA HIS A 438 33.04 5.39 14.68
C HIS A 438 33.12 4.52 13.41
N PHE A 439 32.31 4.83 12.39
CA PHE A 439 32.53 4.29 11.03
C PHE A 439 32.27 5.32 9.91
N PHE A 440 32.12 6.61 10.25
CA PHE A 440 31.80 7.65 9.26
C PHE A 440 32.86 8.75 9.11
N SER A 441 34.01 8.66 9.80
CA SER A 441 35.04 9.71 9.76
C SER A 441 36.26 9.39 8.87
N ALA A 442 36.30 8.21 8.22
CA ALA A 442 37.45 7.79 7.40
C ALA A 442 37.30 8.04 5.88
N ILE A 443 36.15 8.55 5.39
CA ILE A 443 35.91 8.74 3.95
C ILE A 443 35.99 10.22 3.51
N LEU A 444 36.03 11.17 4.45
CA LEU A 444 35.99 12.62 4.13
C LEU A 444 37.35 13.34 4.08
N ASN A 445 38.47 12.66 4.37
CA ASN A 445 39.81 13.29 4.41
C ASN A 445 40.69 13.01 3.19
N ARG A 446 40.12 12.72 2.02
CA ARG A 446 40.91 12.47 0.80
C ARG A 446 40.51 13.27 -0.43
N TRP A 447 39.89 14.45 -0.27
CA TRP A 447 39.64 15.36 -1.39
C TRP A 447 39.69 16.81 -0.87
N ASN A 448 40.89 17.37 -0.74
CA ASN A 448 41.13 18.83 -0.78
C ASN A 448 42.64 19.13 -0.72
N HIS A 449 43.28 19.27 -1.88
CA HIS A 449 44.19 20.39 -2.16
C HIS A 449 44.39 20.53 -3.68
N PRO A 450 44.57 21.76 -4.21
CA PRO A 450 44.37 22.08 -5.63
C PRO A 450 45.68 22.22 -6.40
N GLN A 451 45.74 21.69 -7.63
CA GLN A 451 46.61 22.22 -8.69
C GLN A 451 45.93 22.11 -10.07
N SER A 452 45.77 23.28 -10.68
CA SER A 452 45.72 23.62 -12.10
C SER A 452 45.60 22.52 -13.17
N SER A 453 44.51 22.57 -13.96
CA SER A 453 44.55 22.83 -15.41
C SER A 453 43.13 22.80 -15.99
N GLU A 454 42.87 23.71 -16.92
CA GLU A 454 41.61 23.96 -17.62
C GLU A 454 40.94 22.71 -18.21
N TYR A 455 39.67 22.47 -17.89
CA TYR A 455 38.71 21.88 -18.84
C TYR A 455 37.30 22.40 -18.55
N ARG A 456 36.75 23.10 -19.54
CA ARG A 456 35.45 23.76 -19.53
C ARG A 456 34.34 22.71 -19.74
N VAL A 457 33.61 22.32 -18.69
CA VAL A 457 32.38 21.51 -18.81
C VAL A 457 31.17 22.44 -18.86
N ARG A 458 30.43 22.42 -19.99
CA ARG A 458 29.11 23.05 -20.15
C ARG A 458 28.08 22.29 -19.30
N SER A 459 27.45 22.97 -18.34
CA SER A 459 26.28 22.47 -17.61
C SER A 459 24.98 22.75 -18.38
N SER A 460 24.16 21.72 -18.61
CA SER A 460 22.90 21.78 -19.36
C SER A 460 21.81 22.67 -18.72
N PRO A 461 20.96 23.38 -19.50
CA PRO A 461 19.92 24.31 -18.98
C PRO A 461 18.81 23.68 -18.12
N ILE A 462 18.66 22.34 -18.14
CA ILE A 462 17.54 21.61 -17.53
C ILE A 462 17.69 21.50 -16.00
N LEU A 463 18.92 21.51 -15.47
CA LEU A 463 19.14 21.50 -14.01
C LEU A 463 18.78 22.85 -13.35
N ASN A 464 18.93 23.97 -14.09
CA ASN A 464 18.62 25.31 -13.56
C ASN A 464 17.11 25.61 -13.50
N SER A 465 16.30 25.00 -14.38
CA SER A 465 14.84 25.22 -14.38
C SER A 465 14.14 24.50 -13.23
N ASN A 466 14.58 23.28 -12.89
CA ASN A 466 14.02 22.50 -11.78
C ASN A 466 14.39 23.11 -10.41
N ASN A 467 15.60 23.64 -10.26
CA ASN A 467 16.02 24.33 -9.03
C ASN A 467 15.26 25.66 -8.81
N ARG A 468 14.91 26.38 -9.89
CA ARG A 468 14.05 27.58 -9.81
C ARG A 468 12.61 27.23 -9.40
N ARG A 469 12.01 26.18 -9.97
CA ARG A 469 10.63 25.77 -9.60
C ARG A 469 10.51 25.34 -8.14
N CYS A 470 11.50 24.62 -7.60
CA CYS A 470 11.50 24.22 -6.19
C CYS A 470 11.67 25.42 -5.25
N THR A 471 12.49 26.41 -5.61
CA THR A 471 12.68 27.63 -4.79
C THR A 471 11.46 28.55 -4.83
N ASP A 472 10.76 28.65 -5.96
CA ASP A 472 9.52 29.43 -6.09
C ASP A 472 8.35 28.78 -5.33
N SER A 473 8.24 27.44 -5.37
CA SER A 473 7.23 26.70 -4.60
C SER A 473 7.43 26.85 -3.08
N PHE A 474 8.67 26.86 -2.60
CA PHE A 474 8.97 27.05 -1.17
C PHE A 474 8.67 28.49 -0.70
N ARG A 475 9.00 29.50 -1.52
CA ARG A 475 8.65 30.90 -1.24
C ARG A 475 7.14 31.12 -1.21
N LEU A 476 6.41 30.44 -2.10
CA LEU A 476 4.95 30.48 -2.15
C LEU A 476 4.32 29.94 -0.87
N THR A 477 4.68 28.72 -0.46
CA THR A 477 4.12 28.09 0.75
C THR A 477 4.41 28.94 1.98
N ASN A 478 5.63 29.47 2.11
CA ASN A 478 5.98 30.35 3.22
C ASN A 478 5.19 31.68 3.20
N THR A 479 4.91 32.24 2.02
CA THR A 479 4.11 33.46 1.89
C THR A 479 2.65 33.22 2.26
N CYS A 480 2.08 32.09 1.83
CA CYS A 480 0.70 31.72 2.17
C CYS A 480 0.56 31.36 3.65
N PHE A 481 1.55 30.66 4.22
CA PHE A 481 1.61 30.36 5.65
C PHE A 481 1.61 31.65 6.49
N ASN A 482 2.50 32.60 6.19
CA ASN A 482 2.57 33.88 6.91
C ASN A 482 1.31 34.76 6.74
N LYS A 483 0.49 34.53 5.71
CA LYS A 483 -0.79 35.24 5.50
C LYS A 483 -1.95 34.58 6.23
N CYS A 484 -1.93 33.25 6.37
CA CYS A 484 -3.05 32.47 6.89
C CYS A 484 -2.88 32.07 8.36
N VAL A 485 -1.67 32.14 8.90
CA VAL A 485 -1.33 31.71 10.25
C VAL A 485 -0.76 32.88 11.05
N GLU A 486 -1.32 33.17 12.22
CA GLU A 486 -0.73 34.14 13.14
C GLU A 486 0.67 33.67 13.57
N LYS A 487 1.66 34.57 13.60
CA LYS A 487 3.09 34.26 13.87
C LYS A 487 3.40 33.53 15.20
N ARG A 488 2.39 33.33 16.05
CA ARG A 488 2.49 32.62 17.32
C ARG A 488 2.25 31.11 17.22
N TYR A 489 1.69 30.61 16.11
CA TYR A 489 1.38 29.19 15.92
C TYR A 489 2.39 28.50 15.02
N LYS A 490 2.79 27.28 15.40
CA LYS A 490 3.58 26.38 14.54
C LYS A 490 2.67 25.53 13.66
N GLU A 491 3.18 25.05 12.54
CA GLU A 491 2.43 24.23 11.57
C GLU A 491 1.82 22.96 12.20
N SER A 492 2.46 22.41 13.23
CA SER A 492 1.96 21.28 14.02
C SER A 492 0.77 21.61 14.94
N GLU A 493 0.38 22.87 15.05
CA GLU A 493 -0.63 23.37 16.00
C GLU A 493 -1.86 23.96 15.27
N LEU A 494 -1.94 23.81 13.94
CA LEU A 494 -2.99 24.42 13.13
C LEU A 494 -4.30 23.66 13.18
N ASN A 495 -5.40 24.39 13.37
CA ASN A 495 -6.76 23.85 13.30
C ASN A 495 -7.25 23.78 11.84
N MET A 496 -8.33 23.02 11.61
CA MET A 496 -8.90 22.75 10.27
C MET A 496 -9.17 24.02 9.44
N GLY A 497 -9.49 25.15 10.08
CA GLY A 497 -9.72 26.43 9.42
C GLY A 497 -8.44 27.08 8.85
N GLU A 498 -7.31 26.96 9.54
CA GLU A 498 -6.04 27.56 9.13
C GLU A 498 -5.41 26.79 7.96
N ASN A 499 -5.51 25.46 7.98
CA ASN A 499 -5.12 24.60 6.85
C ASN A 499 -5.95 24.92 5.59
N SER A 500 -7.27 25.11 5.74
CA SER A 500 -8.16 25.51 4.64
C SER A 500 -7.81 26.90 4.05
N CYS A 501 -7.33 27.84 4.86
CA CYS A 501 -6.84 29.14 4.37
C CYS A 501 -5.57 28.98 3.51
N ILE A 502 -4.59 28.19 3.98
CA ILE A 502 -3.33 27.97 3.27
C ILE A 502 -3.61 27.32 1.91
N ASP A 503 -4.45 26.29 1.88
CA ASP A 503 -4.84 25.59 0.64
C ASP A 503 -5.51 26.53 -0.36
N ARG A 504 -6.44 27.38 0.11
CA ARG A 504 -7.09 28.39 -0.75
C ARG A 504 -6.12 29.46 -1.25
N CYS A 505 -5.14 29.86 -0.44
CA CYS A 505 -4.11 30.82 -0.83
C CYS A 505 -3.21 30.26 -1.94
N VAL A 506 -2.73 29.03 -1.76
CA VAL A 506 -1.89 28.34 -2.74
C VAL A 506 -2.66 28.11 -4.04
N SER A 507 -3.92 27.66 -3.96
CA SER A 507 -4.80 27.47 -5.11
C SER A 507 -5.00 28.76 -5.93
N LYS A 508 -5.30 29.89 -5.27
CA LYS A 508 -5.44 31.20 -5.95
C LYS A 508 -4.15 31.65 -6.62
N TYR A 509 -3.01 31.45 -5.98
CA TYR A 509 -1.72 31.82 -6.57
C TYR A 509 -1.43 31.03 -7.85
N TRP A 510 -1.67 29.71 -7.83
CA TRP A 510 -1.51 28.88 -9.03
C TRP A 510 -2.49 29.28 -10.14
N HIS A 511 -3.73 29.60 -9.78
CA HIS A 511 -4.72 30.09 -10.75
C HIS A 511 -4.25 31.39 -11.45
N VAL A 512 -3.79 32.38 -10.68
CA VAL A 512 -3.27 33.64 -11.24
C VAL A 512 -1.99 33.43 -12.03
N THR A 513 -1.08 32.57 -11.56
CA THR A 513 0.18 32.28 -12.26
C THR A 513 -0.07 31.57 -13.60
N ASN A 514 -1.04 30.65 -13.64
CA ASN A 514 -1.47 29.99 -14.88
C ASN A 514 -2.14 30.99 -15.83
N LEU A 515 -2.98 31.89 -15.32
CA LEU A 515 -3.63 32.94 -16.12
C LEU A 515 -2.58 33.90 -16.72
N ILE A 516 -1.60 34.33 -15.92
CA ILE A 516 -0.48 35.18 -16.37
C ILE A 516 0.38 34.42 -17.38
N GLY A 517 0.63 33.12 -17.18
CA GLY A 517 1.32 32.26 -18.14
C GLY A 517 0.59 32.17 -19.49
N GLN A 518 -0.74 32.08 -19.47
CA GLN A 518 -1.58 32.14 -20.69
C GLN A 518 -1.53 33.51 -21.37
N LEU A 519 -1.42 34.60 -20.61
CA LEU A 519 -1.37 35.97 -21.12
C LEU A 519 0.01 36.38 -21.67
N LEU A 520 1.11 35.78 -21.19
CA LEU A 520 2.48 36.24 -21.47
C LEU A 520 3.28 35.42 -22.51
N GLY A 521 2.72 34.41 -23.18
CA GLY A 521 3.53 33.68 -24.16
C GLY A 521 2.84 32.69 -25.11
N SER A 522 2.63 33.16 -26.34
CA SER A 522 2.68 32.43 -27.63
C SER A 522 1.60 31.36 -27.95
N GLY A 523 0.46 31.83 -28.45
CA GLY A 523 0.00 31.50 -29.80
C GLY A 523 -0.49 30.07 -30.12
N ARG A 524 -1.59 29.62 -29.51
CA ARG A 524 -2.83 29.11 -30.17
C ARG A 524 -3.82 28.55 -29.11
N PRO A 525 -5.15 28.79 -29.25
CA PRO A 525 -6.20 28.35 -28.33
C PRO A 525 -6.78 26.96 -28.75
N PRO A 526 -7.73 26.37 -27.99
CA PRO A 526 -7.77 24.94 -27.65
C PRO A 526 -8.57 24.06 -28.63
N MET A 527 -8.23 22.77 -28.66
CA MET A 527 -9.18 21.66 -28.80
C MET A 527 -8.93 20.68 -27.65
#